data_AF-A0A7V5HIA6-F1
#
_entry.id   AF-A0A7V5HIA6-F1
#
_cell.length_a   1.000
_cell.length_b   1.000
_cell.length_c   1.000
_cell.angle_alpha   90.00
_cell.angle_beta   90.00
_cell.angle_gamma   90.00
#
_symmetry.space_group_name_H-M   'P 1'
#
loop_
_entity.id
_entity.type
_entity.pdbx_description
1 polymer ?
#
loop_
_entity_poly.entity_id
_entity_poly.type
_entity_poly.pdbx_seq_one_letter_code
_entity_poly.pdbx_strand_id
1 'polypeptide(L)'
;MCGFCGLIHPQGFPPPEKSLLKAMTQTIIHRGPDEEGLYLDEQTGLGVRRLSIIDLEKGHQPLSNEKGTIWIAYNGEVYNFPQLRKELQARGHQFKTRTDTETIVHAYEEWGENFIQKLRGMFAFALWDKDKKTLYLWRDRLGIKPVYYILQTDGTLLFGSELKTILKSSQVSRAVNPRALDLYLTLEYIPAPFSIFENIYKLPPGCYLKYHEGKIAIHSYWDVPRPCDKSSSHECKSLAEVKEKLYSLLQESVALRLISDVPLGAFLSGGIDSSTIVGLMHELNVSPLLTFSIGFEESTYNELQYARQIAQRFETQHEEFILRPNAVELVDQLIYHLDEPFGDFSLFPTYLVSKMARKRVKVILSGDGGDEIFGGYEHYQVQKIARWPTVAWSGRLLSQLLHKLPPSPKKKGWWNKLRRFTQGLNNPSSLRHLRWMVFLNEAAKEKLYSPHLLEQLQNKLEISQISPLTEVLNKASLYDPITGELLIDLKLYLPDDILVKVDRMSMATSLESRVPFLDHHLVEFVFSLPGKLKLRGLTTKWIFKKTVEGLLPRENIYRPKEGFSIPIKHWLRQELKPLLLDYLNPHRIKREGYFQPETVNSMLQLHLAGRENFSHQLWSLLVFQIWKENYL
;
A
#
# COMPACT_ATOMS: atom_id res chain seq x y z
N MET A 1 2.11 -14.28 -7.55
CA MET A 1 1.26 -13.58 -6.57
C MET A 1 -0.11 -14.24 -6.53
N CYS A 2 -0.66 -14.48 -5.36
CA CYS A 2 -1.86 -15.30 -5.24
C CYS A 2 -3.00 -14.52 -4.55
N GLY A 3 -4.16 -15.14 -4.46
CA GLY A 3 -5.17 -14.79 -3.47
C GLY A 3 -5.35 -15.97 -2.53
N PHE A 4 -5.49 -15.73 -1.23
CA PHE A 4 -5.89 -16.76 -0.28
C PHE A 4 -7.09 -16.31 0.54
N CYS A 5 -7.85 -17.28 1.02
CA CYS A 5 -8.97 -17.07 1.92
C CYS A 5 -9.24 -18.34 2.72
N GLY A 6 -10.03 -18.23 3.79
CA GLY A 6 -10.39 -19.39 4.55
C GLY A 6 -11.23 -19.08 5.77
N LEU A 7 -11.53 -20.14 6.49
CA LEU A 7 -12.21 -20.07 7.77
C LEU A 7 -11.74 -21.18 8.70
N ILE A 8 -11.91 -20.95 10.00
CA ILE A 8 -11.73 -21.96 11.03
C ILE A 8 -12.84 -21.81 12.07
N HIS A 9 -13.46 -22.94 12.41
CA HIS A 9 -14.46 -23.04 13.48
C HIS A 9 -13.81 -23.45 14.81
N PRO A 10 -14.46 -23.17 15.95
CA PRO A 10 -14.08 -23.79 17.22
C PRO A 10 -14.32 -25.31 17.19
N GLN A 11 -13.72 -26.04 18.12
CA GLN A 11 -13.96 -27.48 18.22
C GLN A 11 -15.44 -27.78 18.52
N GLY A 12 -15.95 -28.85 17.90
CA GLY A 12 -17.33 -29.31 18.08
C GLY A 12 -18.35 -28.64 17.15
N PHE A 13 -17.95 -27.63 16.37
CA PHE A 13 -18.77 -27.07 15.31
C PHE A 13 -18.72 -27.95 14.05
N PRO A 14 -19.73 -27.84 13.15
CA PRO A 14 -19.70 -28.52 11.86
C PRO A 14 -18.46 -28.14 11.02
N PRO A 15 -17.93 -29.06 10.20
CA PRO A 15 -16.82 -28.75 9.31
C PRO A 15 -17.16 -27.61 8.31
N PRO A 16 -16.16 -26.83 7.87
CA PRO A 16 -16.36 -25.80 6.86
C PRO A 16 -16.98 -26.32 5.57
N GLU A 17 -17.92 -25.56 5.01
CA GLU A 17 -18.57 -25.93 3.75
C GLU A 17 -17.65 -25.67 2.54
N LYS A 18 -17.46 -26.71 1.71
CA LYS A 18 -16.69 -26.59 0.45
C LYS A 18 -17.31 -25.57 -0.53
N SER A 19 -18.64 -25.47 -0.57
CA SER A 19 -19.39 -24.50 -1.39
C SER A 19 -19.02 -23.06 -1.03
N LEU A 20 -19.01 -22.73 0.27
CA LEU A 20 -18.62 -21.42 0.77
C LEU A 20 -17.16 -21.12 0.39
N LEU A 21 -16.23 -22.03 0.68
CA LEU A 21 -14.81 -21.81 0.38
C LEU A 21 -14.55 -21.63 -1.12
N LYS A 22 -15.28 -22.35 -1.98
CA LYS A 22 -15.25 -22.14 -3.43
C LYS A 22 -15.82 -20.78 -3.85
N ALA A 23 -16.91 -20.33 -3.23
CA ALA A 23 -17.46 -19.00 -3.48
C ALA A 23 -16.49 -17.89 -3.05
N MET A 24 -15.77 -18.07 -1.94
CA MET A 24 -14.73 -17.15 -1.46
C MET A 24 -13.55 -17.08 -2.44
N THR A 25 -13.04 -18.22 -2.92
CA THR A 25 -11.92 -18.24 -3.87
C THR A 25 -12.28 -17.69 -5.24
N GLN A 26 -13.55 -17.81 -5.67
CA GLN A 26 -13.99 -17.29 -6.97
C GLN A 26 -13.94 -15.75 -7.05
N THR A 27 -14.07 -15.03 -5.93
CA THR A 27 -14.01 -13.54 -5.94
C THR A 27 -12.62 -12.98 -6.18
N ILE A 28 -11.58 -13.79 -5.99
CA ILE A 28 -10.18 -13.40 -6.08
C ILE A 28 -9.46 -14.07 -7.26
N ILE A 29 -10.20 -14.56 -8.26
CA ILE A 29 -9.64 -15.19 -9.46
C ILE A 29 -8.70 -14.27 -10.25
N HIS A 30 -8.96 -12.95 -10.26
CA HIS A 30 -8.07 -11.97 -10.90
C HIS A 30 -6.67 -11.98 -10.28
N ARG A 31 -6.54 -12.35 -9.01
CA ARG A 31 -5.23 -12.45 -8.35
C ARG A 31 -4.44 -13.67 -8.79
N GLY A 32 -5.12 -14.76 -9.18
CA GLY A 32 -4.49 -16.03 -9.48
C GLY A 32 -5.33 -16.82 -10.46
N PRO A 33 -5.25 -16.50 -11.76
CA PRO A 33 -6.09 -17.12 -12.77
C PRO A 33 -5.60 -18.52 -13.19
N ASP A 34 -4.38 -18.90 -12.81
CA ASP A 34 -3.74 -20.11 -13.34
C ASP A 34 -4.31 -21.38 -12.66
N GLU A 35 -4.52 -21.35 -11.33
CA GLU A 35 -4.97 -22.53 -10.58
C GLU A 35 -5.90 -22.19 -9.40
N GLU A 36 -6.79 -23.12 -9.07
CA GLU A 36 -7.61 -23.15 -7.84
C GLU A 36 -7.16 -24.31 -6.97
N GLY A 37 -7.03 -24.08 -5.66
CA GLY A 37 -6.84 -25.17 -4.71
C GLY A 37 -7.58 -24.93 -3.41
N LEU A 38 -8.06 -26.03 -2.83
CA LEU A 38 -8.86 -26.06 -1.62
C LEU A 38 -8.33 -27.16 -0.70
N TYR A 39 -8.17 -26.85 0.57
CA TYR A 39 -7.94 -27.82 1.65
C TYR A 39 -9.08 -27.66 2.66
N LEU A 40 -9.64 -28.78 3.11
CA LEU A 40 -10.66 -28.81 4.17
C LEU A 40 -10.36 -29.96 5.12
N ASP A 41 -10.55 -29.71 6.41
CA ASP A 41 -10.66 -30.75 7.44
C ASP A 41 -11.85 -30.49 8.36
N GLU A 42 -11.88 -31.15 9.52
CA GLU A 42 -12.97 -31.06 10.50
C GLU A 42 -13.17 -29.65 11.08
N GLN A 43 -12.15 -28.79 11.08
CA GLN A 43 -12.20 -27.48 11.72
C GLN A 43 -11.91 -26.32 10.76
N THR A 44 -11.06 -26.52 9.75
CA THR A 44 -10.59 -25.42 8.89
C THR A 44 -10.75 -25.70 7.40
N GLY A 45 -10.96 -24.62 6.65
CA GLY A 45 -10.94 -24.58 5.20
C GLY A 45 -9.95 -23.51 4.72
N LEU A 46 -9.01 -23.90 3.86
CA LEU A 46 -8.03 -23.01 3.23
C LEU A 46 -8.24 -23.04 1.71
N GLY A 47 -8.37 -21.86 1.10
CA GLY A 47 -8.56 -21.71 -0.34
C GLY A 47 -7.51 -20.79 -0.96
N VAL A 48 -7.03 -21.13 -2.15
CA VAL A 48 -6.03 -20.37 -2.89
C VAL A 48 -6.40 -20.21 -4.36
N ARG A 49 -6.14 -19.02 -4.91
CA ARG A 49 -6.04 -18.73 -6.34
C ARG A 49 -4.61 -18.40 -6.67
N ARG A 50 -3.98 -19.19 -7.55
CA ARG A 50 -2.54 -19.10 -7.81
C ARG A 50 -2.25 -18.37 -9.13
N LEU A 51 -1.28 -17.46 -9.10
CA LEU A 51 -0.52 -17.04 -10.29
C LEU A 51 0.81 -17.76 -10.25
N SER A 52 1.03 -18.68 -11.18
CA SER A 52 2.20 -19.53 -11.20
C SER A 52 3.41 -18.73 -11.73
N ILE A 53 4.40 -18.52 -10.84
CA ILE A 53 5.64 -17.77 -11.10
C ILE A 53 6.86 -18.68 -10.89
N ILE A 54 6.89 -19.44 -9.80
CA ILE A 54 7.94 -20.41 -9.46
C ILE A 54 7.34 -21.81 -9.39
N ASP A 55 8.04 -22.78 -9.96
CA ASP A 55 7.66 -24.20 -10.03
C ASP A 55 6.24 -24.37 -10.57
N LEU A 56 6.09 -24.03 -11.85
CA LEU A 56 4.78 -23.93 -12.51
C LEU A 56 3.96 -25.22 -12.38
N GLU A 57 4.60 -26.38 -12.45
CA GLU A 57 3.94 -27.68 -12.48
C GLU A 57 3.63 -28.26 -11.09
N LYS A 58 4.52 -28.09 -10.10
CA LYS A 58 4.37 -28.77 -8.79
C LYS A 58 4.02 -27.85 -7.64
N GLY A 59 4.10 -26.54 -7.84
CA GLY A 59 3.88 -25.55 -6.79
C GLY A 59 2.42 -25.30 -6.38
N HIS A 60 1.54 -26.31 -6.52
CA HIS A 60 0.13 -26.22 -6.17
C HIS A 60 -0.05 -25.86 -4.69
N GLN A 61 -1.10 -25.08 -4.40
CA GLN A 61 -1.46 -24.67 -3.04
C GLN A 61 -2.96 -24.92 -2.79
N PRO A 62 -3.42 -25.17 -1.55
CA PRO A 62 -2.65 -25.26 -0.31
C PRO A 62 -1.62 -26.38 -0.30
N LEU A 63 -0.46 -26.14 0.32
CA LEU A 63 0.67 -27.08 0.36
C LEU A 63 0.90 -27.57 1.80
N SER A 64 1.44 -28.77 1.98
CA SER A 64 1.71 -29.34 3.30
C SER A 64 3.09 -29.99 3.43
N ASN A 65 3.48 -30.25 4.68
CA ASN A 65 4.67 -31.07 4.99
C ASN A 65 4.44 -32.54 4.58
N GLU A 66 5.46 -33.37 4.74
CA GLU A 66 5.44 -34.77 4.29
C GLU A 66 4.32 -35.57 4.98
N LYS A 67 3.99 -35.22 6.22
CA LYS A 67 2.98 -35.86 7.06
C LYS A 67 1.56 -35.30 6.89
N GLY A 68 1.40 -34.16 6.19
CA GLY A 68 0.10 -33.50 6.06
C GLY A 68 -0.45 -32.94 7.38
N THR A 69 0.41 -32.63 8.36
CA THR A 69 0.03 -32.05 9.65
C THR A 69 0.09 -30.52 9.66
N ILE A 70 0.89 -29.93 8.78
CA ILE A 70 1.00 -28.48 8.61
C ILE A 70 0.57 -28.13 7.19
N TRP A 71 -0.37 -27.21 7.05
CA TRP A 71 -0.90 -26.75 5.76
C TRP A 71 -0.77 -25.24 5.61
N ILE A 72 -0.45 -24.77 4.41
CA ILE A 72 -0.30 -23.34 4.11
C ILE A 72 -1.13 -22.91 2.89
N ALA A 73 -1.72 -21.73 2.99
CA ALA A 73 -2.30 -20.98 1.88
C ALA A 73 -1.62 -19.61 1.80
N TYR A 74 -0.94 -19.32 0.69
CA TYR A 74 0.10 -18.30 0.63
C TYR A 74 -0.01 -17.36 -0.58
N ASN A 75 0.09 -16.06 -0.30
CA ASN A 75 0.26 -15.00 -1.28
C ASN A 75 1.55 -14.22 -1.00
N GLY A 76 2.57 -14.37 -1.85
CA GLY A 76 3.80 -13.61 -1.72
C GLY A 76 4.98 -14.25 -2.44
N GLU A 77 6.17 -13.81 -2.07
CA GLU A 77 7.45 -14.39 -2.43
C GLU A 77 8.44 -14.28 -1.24
N VAL A 78 9.07 -15.38 -0.83
CA VAL A 78 10.20 -15.41 0.12
C VAL A 78 11.52 -15.53 -0.65
N TYR A 79 12.14 -14.41 -0.98
CA TYR A 79 13.30 -14.37 -1.87
C TYR A 79 14.54 -15.15 -1.38
N ASN A 80 14.70 -15.30 -0.06
CA ASN A 80 15.83 -16.07 0.50
C ASN A 80 15.54 -17.57 0.69
N PHE A 81 14.44 -18.09 0.16
CA PHE A 81 14.09 -19.50 0.26
C PHE A 81 15.17 -20.48 -0.23
N PRO A 82 15.99 -20.20 -1.28
CA PRO A 82 16.98 -21.18 -1.73
C PRO A 82 18.06 -21.45 -0.68
N GLN A 83 18.41 -20.44 0.13
CA GLN A 83 19.34 -20.58 1.25
C GLN A 83 18.70 -21.35 2.40
N LEU A 84 17.48 -20.98 2.79
CA LEU A 84 16.74 -21.65 3.88
C LEU A 84 16.48 -23.12 3.56
N ARG A 85 16.13 -23.42 2.31
CA ARG A 85 15.94 -24.80 1.84
C ARG A 85 17.20 -25.63 2.05
N LYS A 86 18.39 -25.13 1.72
CA LYS A 86 19.65 -25.85 1.97
C LYS A 86 19.88 -26.12 3.46
N GLU A 87 19.58 -25.14 4.32
CA GLU A 87 19.67 -25.32 5.78
C GLU A 87 18.71 -26.40 6.29
N LEU A 88 17.46 -26.40 5.80
CA LEU A 88 16.44 -27.38 6.18
C LEU A 88 16.73 -28.79 5.63
N GLN A 89 17.24 -28.90 4.40
CA GLN A 89 17.69 -30.17 3.84
C GLN A 89 18.84 -30.78 4.66
N ALA A 90 19.78 -29.95 5.12
CA ALA A 90 20.86 -30.40 6.01
C ALA A 90 20.37 -30.88 7.38
N ARG A 91 19.17 -30.46 7.80
CA ARG A 91 18.49 -30.89 9.04
C ARG A 91 17.58 -32.10 8.82
N GLY A 92 17.43 -32.58 7.58
CA GLY A 92 16.71 -33.81 7.24
C GLY A 92 15.33 -33.63 6.60
N HIS A 93 14.88 -32.39 6.33
CA HIS A 93 13.60 -32.14 5.66
C HIS A 93 13.63 -32.58 4.19
N GLN A 94 12.53 -33.18 3.70
CA GLN A 94 12.40 -33.71 2.36
C GLN A 94 11.36 -32.94 1.55
N PHE A 95 11.85 -32.20 0.55
CA PHE A 95 11.02 -31.34 -0.28
C PHE A 95 10.50 -32.06 -1.53
N LYS A 96 9.21 -31.89 -1.82
CA LYS A 96 8.48 -32.39 -2.98
C LYS A 96 8.43 -31.39 -4.15
N THR A 97 8.49 -30.10 -3.84
CA THR A 97 8.44 -28.97 -4.79
C THR A 97 9.75 -28.18 -4.75
N ARG A 98 9.87 -27.16 -5.60
CA ARG A 98 10.95 -26.15 -5.59
C ARG A 98 10.44 -24.78 -5.16
N THR A 99 9.24 -24.71 -4.59
CA THR A 99 8.62 -23.46 -4.18
C THR A 99 9.20 -22.93 -2.88
N ASP A 100 9.12 -21.61 -2.74
CA ASP A 100 9.27 -20.92 -1.48
C ASP A 100 8.17 -21.30 -0.47
N THR A 101 6.94 -21.54 -0.94
CA THR A 101 5.81 -22.06 -0.14
C THR A 101 6.21 -23.25 0.74
N GLU A 102 6.85 -24.26 0.16
CA GLU A 102 7.26 -25.45 0.90
C GLU A 102 8.36 -25.16 1.93
N THR A 103 9.25 -24.22 1.59
CA THR A 103 10.30 -23.77 2.50
C THR A 103 9.71 -23.12 3.73
N ILE A 104 8.60 -22.39 3.60
CA ILE A 104 7.87 -21.82 4.74
C ILE A 104 7.32 -22.91 5.65
N VAL A 105 6.71 -23.95 5.07
CA VAL A 105 6.12 -25.06 5.84
C VAL A 105 7.17 -25.77 6.68
N HIS A 106 8.29 -26.17 6.07
CA HIS A 106 9.39 -26.82 6.80
C HIS A 106 10.11 -25.87 7.77
N ALA A 107 10.22 -24.59 7.45
CA ALA A 107 10.80 -23.61 8.36
C ALA A 107 9.96 -23.47 9.66
N TYR A 108 8.63 -23.47 9.54
CA TYR A 108 7.74 -23.49 10.70
C TYR A 108 7.83 -24.82 11.47
N GLU A 109 7.89 -25.95 10.77
CA GLU A 109 8.05 -27.28 11.37
C GLU A 109 9.31 -27.36 12.24
N GLU A 110 10.43 -26.83 11.75
CA GLU A 110 11.73 -26.86 12.45
C GLU A 110 11.85 -25.81 13.57
N TRP A 111 11.42 -24.57 13.32
CA TRP A 111 11.69 -23.43 14.21
C TRP A 111 10.47 -22.88 14.95
N GLY A 112 9.29 -23.48 14.77
CA GLY A 112 8.04 -22.97 15.34
C GLY A 112 7.78 -21.53 14.90
N GLU A 113 7.25 -20.68 15.80
CA GLU A 113 6.91 -19.28 15.50
C GLU A 113 8.14 -18.39 15.19
N ASN A 114 9.35 -18.80 15.58
CA ASN A 114 10.58 -18.02 15.39
C ASN A 114 11.09 -18.02 13.94
N PHE A 115 10.61 -18.94 13.09
CA PHE A 115 10.99 -19.04 11.68
C PHE A 115 10.82 -17.71 10.92
N ILE A 116 9.83 -16.91 11.32
CA ILE A 116 9.48 -15.67 10.63
C ILE A 116 10.65 -14.68 10.57
N GLN A 117 11.51 -14.69 11.59
CA GLN A 117 12.65 -13.78 11.67
C GLN A 117 13.66 -14.05 10.54
N LYS A 118 13.70 -15.29 10.03
CA LYS A 118 14.58 -15.70 8.93
C LYS A 118 14.03 -15.36 7.55
N LEU A 119 12.74 -15.09 7.40
CA LEU A 119 12.14 -14.85 6.09
C LEU A 119 12.46 -13.45 5.57
N ARG A 120 12.90 -13.35 4.31
CA ARG A 120 13.09 -12.09 3.59
C ARG A 120 12.22 -12.10 2.34
N GLY A 121 11.14 -11.33 2.36
CA GLY A 121 10.12 -11.43 1.33
C GLY A 121 8.99 -10.42 1.50
N MET A 122 8.06 -10.47 0.55
CA MET A 122 6.72 -9.88 0.67
C MET A 122 5.75 -11.04 0.81
N PHE A 123 4.93 -11.09 1.84
CA PHE A 123 4.12 -12.27 2.09
C PHE A 123 2.91 -11.98 2.96
N ALA A 124 1.85 -12.73 2.67
CA ALA A 124 0.75 -12.96 3.56
C ALA A 124 0.31 -14.42 3.42
N PHE A 125 0.15 -15.13 4.53
CA PHE A 125 -0.29 -16.52 4.49
C PHE A 125 -1.11 -16.92 5.70
N ALA A 126 -1.97 -17.91 5.48
CA ALA A 126 -2.58 -18.70 6.53
C ALA A 126 -1.82 -20.02 6.68
N LEU A 127 -1.42 -20.36 7.89
CA LEU A 127 -0.78 -21.64 8.23
C LEU A 127 -1.61 -22.35 9.29
N TRP A 128 -2.04 -23.57 8.98
CA TRP A 128 -2.77 -24.45 9.88
C TRP A 128 -1.84 -25.53 10.42
N ASP A 129 -1.68 -25.56 11.74
CA ASP A 129 -0.99 -26.65 12.46
C ASP A 129 -2.07 -27.54 13.09
N LYS A 130 -2.27 -28.73 12.51
CA LYS A 130 -3.29 -29.69 12.92
C LYS A 130 -3.02 -30.27 14.30
N ASP A 131 -1.75 -30.51 14.62
CA ASP A 131 -1.35 -31.13 15.90
C ASP A 131 -1.56 -30.14 17.05
N LYS A 132 -1.26 -28.86 16.82
CA LYS A 132 -1.53 -27.78 17.79
C LYS A 132 -2.95 -27.21 17.71
N LYS A 133 -3.75 -27.64 16.73
CA LYS A 133 -5.07 -27.09 16.40
C LYS A 133 -5.06 -25.55 16.38
N THR A 134 -4.02 -24.98 15.77
CA THR A 134 -3.78 -23.53 15.79
C THR A 134 -3.65 -23.01 14.35
N LEU A 135 -4.39 -21.94 14.05
CA LEU A 135 -4.28 -21.25 12.77
C LEU A 135 -3.53 -19.93 12.95
N TYR A 136 -2.56 -19.68 12.08
CA TYR A 136 -1.78 -18.45 12.06
C TYR A 136 -2.07 -17.67 10.78
N LEU A 137 -2.27 -16.37 10.89
CA LEU A 137 -2.23 -15.44 9.76
C LEU A 137 -0.99 -14.55 9.92
N TRP A 138 -0.05 -14.64 8.99
CA TRP A 138 1.16 -13.80 8.98
C TRP A 138 1.05 -12.73 7.90
N ARG A 139 1.44 -11.50 8.22
CA ARG A 139 1.59 -10.39 7.26
C ARG A 139 3.00 -9.85 7.31
N ASP A 140 3.61 -9.59 6.15
CA ASP A 140 4.99 -9.14 6.04
C ASP A 140 5.26 -7.81 6.78
N ARG A 141 6.56 -7.56 7.00
CA ARG A 141 7.11 -6.47 7.82
C ARG A 141 6.56 -5.09 7.44
N LEU A 142 6.36 -4.85 6.15
CA LEU A 142 5.94 -3.55 5.63
C LEU A 142 4.51 -3.56 5.10
N GLY A 143 3.80 -4.67 5.24
CA GLY A 143 2.40 -4.79 4.87
C GLY A 143 2.19 -4.78 3.35
N ILE A 144 3.18 -5.22 2.57
CA ILE A 144 3.11 -5.28 1.11
C ILE A 144 1.96 -6.17 0.66
N LYS A 145 1.72 -7.29 1.36
CA LYS A 145 0.58 -8.17 1.10
C LYS A 145 -0.55 -7.94 2.09
N PRO A 146 -1.83 -7.94 1.63
CA PRO A 146 -2.98 -7.64 2.46
C PRO A 146 -3.50 -8.88 3.19
N VAL A 147 -4.04 -8.66 4.40
CA VAL A 147 -4.75 -9.67 5.20
C VAL A 147 -5.93 -9.00 5.91
N TYR A 148 -7.13 -9.48 5.62
CA TYR A 148 -8.36 -9.12 6.31
C TYR A 148 -8.86 -10.30 7.13
N TYR A 149 -9.49 -10.01 8.27
CA TYR A 149 -10.09 -11.04 9.11
C TYR A 149 -11.29 -10.51 9.90
N ILE A 150 -12.15 -11.44 10.34
CA ILE A 150 -13.24 -11.21 11.28
C ILE A 150 -13.37 -12.41 12.21
N LEU A 151 -13.51 -12.14 13.51
CA LEU A 151 -13.91 -13.15 14.50
C LEU A 151 -15.40 -12.99 14.79
N GLN A 152 -16.18 -14.02 14.47
CA GLN A 152 -17.62 -14.09 14.73
C GLN A 152 -17.89 -14.37 16.21
N THR A 153 -19.12 -14.10 16.65
CA THR A 153 -19.54 -14.28 18.05
C THR A 153 -19.55 -15.74 18.51
N ASP A 154 -19.69 -16.68 17.57
CA ASP A 154 -19.59 -18.12 17.82
C ASP A 154 -18.14 -18.61 17.93
N GLY A 155 -17.15 -17.72 17.73
CA GLY A 155 -15.73 -18.05 17.72
C GLY A 155 -15.18 -18.42 16.34
N THR A 156 -15.99 -18.41 15.27
CA THR A 156 -15.53 -18.67 13.91
C THR A 156 -14.65 -17.53 13.41
N LEU A 157 -13.45 -17.83 12.92
CA LEU A 157 -12.58 -16.86 12.26
C LEU A 157 -12.69 -17.02 10.74
N LEU A 158 -13.04 -15.94 10.04
CA LEU A 158 -12.95 -15.85 8.58
C LEU A 158 -11.83 -14.89 8.18
N PHE A 159 -11.15 -15.17 7.07
CA PHE A 159 -10.04 -14.35 6.59
C PHE A 159 -9.86 -14.40 5.08
N GLY A 160 -9.09 -13.46 4.55
CA GLY A 160 -8.60 -13.51 3.18
C GLY A 160 -7.77 -12.31 2.75
N SER A 161 -7.25 -12.37 1.52
CA SER A 161 -6.45 -11.30 0.92
C SER A 161 -7.28 -10.07 0.51
N GLU A 162 -8.60 -10.23 0.34
CA GLU A 162 -9.55 -9.20 -0.13
C GLU A 162 -10.83 -9.25 0.72
N LEU A 163 -11.42 -8.10 1.08
CA LEU A 163 -12.63 -8.06 1.93
C LEU A 163 -13.77 -8.88 1.31
N LYS A 164 -13.91 -8.82 -0.02
CA LYS A 164 -14.95 -9.53 -0.77
C LYS A 164 -14.95 -11.05 -0.54
N THR A 165 -13.84 -11.66 -0.08
CA THR A 165 -13.82 -13.09 0.29
C THR A 165 -14.64 -13.32 1.55
N ILE A 166 -14.47 -12.48 2.57
CA ILE A 166 -15.16 -12.59 3.86
C ILE A 166 -16.66 -12.34 3.68
N LEU A 167 -17.04 -11.38 2.83
CA LEU A 167 -18.43 -11.00 2.56
C LEU A 167 -19.27 -12.07 1.84
N LYS A 168 -18.65 -13.19 1.43
CA LYS A 168 -19.38 -14.35 0.89
C LYS A 168 -20.06 -15.19 1.95
N SER A 169 -19.63 -15.09 3.21
CA SER A 169 -20.38 -15.69 4.30
C SER A 169 -21.62 -14.84 4.59
N SER A 170 -22.79 -15.47 4.61
CA SER A 170 -24.07 -14.83 4.95
C SER A 170 -24.16 -14.39 6.42
N GLN A 171 -23.26 -14.90 7.27
CA GLN A 171 -23.20 -14.58 8.70
C GLN A 171 -22.49 -13.25 8.97
N VAL A 172 -21.78 -12.70 7.97
CA VAL A 172 -21.02 -11.45 8.13
C VAL A 172 -21.94 -10.25 7.90
N SER A 173 -22.07 -9.40 8.92
CA SER A 173 -22.75 -8.11 8.80
C SER A 173 -22.03 -7.19 7.81
N ARG A 174 -22.80 -6.50 6.96
CA ARG A 174 -22.30 -5.49 6.02
C ARG A 174 -22.50 -4.05 6.53
N ALA A 175 -22.61 -3.86 7.84
CA ALA A 175 -22.72 -2.53 8.42
C ALA A 175 -21.45 -1.70 8.14
N VAL A 176 -21.63 -0.46 7.66
CA VAL A 176 -20.53 0.48 7.46
C VAL A 176 -20.04 0.96 8.82
N ASN A 177 -18.72 0.92 9.03
CA ASN A 177 -18.09 1.48 10.21
C ASN A 177 -18.01 3.02 10.07
N PRO A 178 -18.74 3.80 10.89
CA PRO A 178 -18.75 5.26 10.77
C PRO A 178 -17.36 5.89 10.95
N ARG A 179 -16.50 5.25 11.75
CA ARG A 179 -15.13 5.73 11.99
C ARG A 179 -14.24 5.50 10.77
N ALA A 180 -14.38 4.35 10.11
CA ALA A 180 -13.64 4.05 8.89
C ALA A 180 -14.08 4.97 7.76
N LEU A 181 -15.37 5.30 7.68
CA LEU A 181 -15.90 6.31 6.75
C LEU A 181 -15.29 7.70 7.01
N ASP A 182 -15.22 8.14 8.27
CA ASP A 182 -14.57 9.42 8.61
C ASP A 182 -13.08 9.44 8.25
N LEU A 183 -12.36 8.36 8.57
CA LEU A 183 -10.95 8.20 8.22
C LEU A 183 -10.75 8.24 6.70
N TYR A 184 -11.57 7.53 5.94
CA TYR A 184 -11.56 7.55 4.48
C TYR A 184 -11.77 8.96 3.92
N LEU A 185 -12.81 9.68 4.36
CA LEU A 185 -13.08 11.02 3.84
C LEU A 185 -11.99 12.03 4.25
N THR A 186 -11.31 11.75 5.36
CA THR A 186 -10.20 12.59 5.84
C THR A 186 -8.91 12.32 5.11
N LEU A 187 -8.55 11.05 4.89
CA LEU A 187 -7.23 10.61 4.44
C LEU A 187 -7.21 10.12 2.99
N GLU A 188 -8.37 9.90 2.38
CA GLU A 188 -8.61 9.21 1.10
C GLU A 188 -8.34 7.70 1.12
N TYR A 189 -7.97 7.14 2.26
CA TYR A 189 -7.83 5.70 2.49
C TYR A 189 -8.17 5.37 3.95
N ILE A 190 -8.33 4.09 4.25
CA ILE A 190 -8.65 3.62 5.60
C ILE A 190 -7.37 3.01 6.19
N PRO A 191 -6.80 3.54 7.28
CA PRO A 191 -5.62 2.94 7.89
C PRO A 191 -5.96 1.68 8.69
N ALA A 192 -5.04 0.71 8.73
CA ALA A 192 -5.15 -0.44 9.63
C ALA A 192 -5.22 0.03 11.11
N PRO A 193 -5.95 -0.70 11.98
CA PRO A 193 -6.60 -1.99 11.74
C PRO A 193 -8.02 -1.88 11.16
N PHE A 194 -8.55 -0.68 10.92
CA PHE A 194 -9.93 -0.52 10.47
C PHE A 194 -10.11 -1.02 9.03
N SER A 195 -11.32 -1.46 8.71
CA SER A 195 -11.82 -1.55 7.34
C SER A 195 -13.15 -0.80 7.25
N ILE A 196 -13.66 -0.60 6.03
CA ILE A 196 -14.96 0.09 5.84
C ILE A 196 -16.14 -0.60 6.55
N PHE A 197 -16.05 -1.91 6.82
CA PHE A 197 -17.10 -2.67 7.50
C PHE A 197 -16.86 -2.75 9.01
N GLU A 198 -17.94 -2.80 9.78
CA GLU A 198 -17.86 -3.10 11.21
C GLU A 198 -17.35 -4.51 11.45
N ASN A 199 -16.49 -4.67 12.47
CA ASN A 199 -15.92 -5.94 12.92
C ASN A 199 -15.04 -6.70 11.91
N ILE A 200 -14.80 -6.16 10.71
CA ILE A 200 -13.76 -6.66 9.81
C ILE A 200 -12.53 -5.79 9.96
N TYR A 201 -11.37 -6.41 10.15
CA TYR A 201 -10.12 -5.73 10.47
C TYR A 201 -9.02 -6.10 9.48
N LYS A 202 -8.10 -5.14 9.27
CA LYS A 202 -6.82 -5.36 8.60
C LYS A 202 -5.77 -5.78 9.63
N LEU A 203 -5.07 -6.88 9.38
CA LEU A 203 -3.92 -7.27 10.21
C LEU A 203 -2.79 -6.24 10.00
N PRO A 204 -2.26 -5.59 11.05
CA PRO A 204 -1.19 -4.59 10.87
C PRO A 204 0.10 -5.17 10.26
N PRO A 205 0.93 -4.34 9.58
CA PRO A 205 2.24 -4.75 9.08
C PRO A 205 3.17 -5.29 10.18
N GLY A 206 3.97 -6.32 9.86
CA GLY A 206 4.93 -6.90 10.81
C GLY A 206 4.28 -7.58 12.01
N CYS A 207 3.03 -8.03 11.85
CA CYS A 207 2.28 -8.76 12.85
C CYS A 207 1.80 -10.12 12.33
N TYR A 208 1.47 -10.99 13.28
CA TYR A 208 0.70 -12.20 13.03
C TYR A 208 -0.47 -12.32 13.97
N LEU A 209 -1.55 -12.93 13.48
CA LEU A 209 -2.69 -13.34 14.28
C LEU A 209 -2.57 -14.84 14.57
N LYS A 210 -2.70 -15.21 15.83
CA LYS A 210 -2.79 -16.59 16.29
C LYS A 210 -4.22 -16.86 16.73
N TYR A 211 -4.84 -17.86 16.12
CA TYR A 211 -6.16 -18.35 16.49
C TYR A 211 -6.05 -19.71 17.19
N HIS A 212 -6.74 -19.85 18.31
CA HIS A 212 -6.87 -21.11 19.04
C HIS A 212 -8.18 -21.12 19.83
N GLU A 213 -9.02 -22.14 19.66
CA GLU A 213 -10.26 -22.36 20.43
C GLU A 213 -11.18 -21.13 20.47
N GLY A 214 -11.53 -20.57 19.31
CA GLY A 214 -12.45 -19.43 19.21
C GLY A 214 -11.86 -18.08 19.65
N LYS A 215 -10.57 -18.02 19.98
CA LYS A 215 -9.88 -16.81 20.45
C LYS A 215 -8.75 -16.42 19.52
N ILE A 216 -8.53 -15.12 19.38
CA ILE A 216 -7.43 -14.56 18.61
C ILE A 216 -6.48 -13.76 19.51
N ALA A 217 -5.18 -13.79 19.18
CA ALA A 217 -4.17 -12.90 19.73
C ALA A 217 -3.31 -12.36 18.58
N ILE A 218 -3.00 -11.06 18.62
CA ILE A 218 -2.16 -10.39 17.61
C ILE A 218 -0.81 -10.09 18.24
N HIS A 219 0.25 -10.49 17.54
CA HIS A 219 1.62 -10.34 18.00
C HIS A 219 2.43 -9.59 16.93
N SER A 220 3.15 -8.55 17.36
CA SER A 220 4.15 -7.91 16.51
C SER A 220 5.44 -8.71 16.55
N TYR A 221 5.99 -9.01 15.38
CA TYR A 221 7.27 -9.72 15.24
C TYR A 221 8.36 -8.83 14.63
N TRP A 222 8.00 -7.68 14.05
CA TRP A 222 8.96 -6.75 13.48
C TRP A 222 8.52 -5.31 13.66
N ASP A 223 9.52 -4.46 13.92
CA ASP A 223 9.36 -3.03 13.87
C ASP A 223 10.68 -2.36 13.47
N VAL A 224 10.62 -1.10 13.02
CA VAL A 224 11.81 -0.34 12.66
C VAL A 224 12.68 -0.16 13.92
N PRO A 225 13.96 -0.60 13.88
CA PRO A 225 14.87 -0.52 15.01
C PRO A 225 15.19 0.94 15.32
N ARG A 226 15.26 1.28 16.61
CA ARG A 226 15.67 2.62 17.02
C ARG A 226 17.18 2.79 16.79
N PRO A 227 17.64 4.00 16.45
CA PRO A 227 19.07 4.28 16.33
C PRO A 227 19.87 3.98 17.62
N CYS A 228 19.21 4.02 18.79
CA CYS A 228 19.83 3.76 20.09
C CYS A 228 19.78 2.27 20.53
N ASP A 229 18.94 1.43 19.91
CA ASP A 229 18.76 0.02 20.34
C ASP A 229 19.90 -0.89 19.87
N LYS A 230 20.75 -0.41 18.94
CA LYS A 230 22.03 -1.06 18.61
C LYS A 230 23.15 -0.32 19.32
N SER A 231 23.57 -0.86 20.46
CA SER A 231 24.76 -0.50 21.25
C SER A 231 26.08 -0.78 20.51
N SER A 232 26.17 -0.38 19.25
CA SER A 232 27.39 -0.44 18.45
C SER A 232 27.58 0.89 17.73
N SER A 233 28.39 1.76 18.32
CA SER A 233 29.40 2.53 17.59
C SER A 233 29.10 2.83 16.11
N HIS A 234 28.09 3.65 15.84
CA HIS A 234 28.04 4.44 14.61
C HIS A 234 28.76 5.77 14.79
N GLU A 235 29.84 5.75 15.58
CA GLU A 235 30.90 6.74 15.53
C GLU A 235 31.53 6.68 14.13
N CYS A 236 31.30 7.72 13.33
CA CYS A 236 32.01 8.07 12.10
C CYS A 236 32.22 6.94 11.06
N LYS A 237 31.15 6.34 10.54
CA LYS A 237 31.25 5.79 9.17
C LYS A 237 31.50 6.93 8.20
N SER A 238 32.53 6.80 7.37
CA SER A 238 32.78 7.79 6.32
C SER A 238 31.58 7.86 5.36
N LEU A 239 31.37 9.01 4.72
CA LEU A 239 30.30 9.14 3.72
C LEU A 239 30.47 8.12 2.58
N ALA A 240 31.71 7.74 2.26
CA ALA A 240 32.02 6.72 1.26
C ALA A 240 31.48 5.35 1.67
N GLU A 241 31.76 4.90 2.91
CA GLU A 241 31.24 3.63 3.43
C GLU A 241 29.71 3.58 3.46
N VAL A 242 29.07 4.70 3.83
CA VAL A 242 27.60 4.79 3.81
C VAL A 242 27.07 4.60 2.39
N LYS A 243 27.70 5.24 1.40
CA LYS A 243 27.31 5.10 -0.01
C LYS A 243 27.52 3.68 -0.53
N GLU A 244 28.67 3.07 -0.25
CA GLU A 244 28.99 1.70 -0.66
C GLU A 244 28.02 0.69 -0.04
N LYS A 245 27.77 0.81 1.28
CA LYS A 245 26.82 -0.08 1.95
C LYS A 245 25.40 0.10 1.42
N LEU A 246 24.98 1.34 1.16
CA LEU A 246 23.68 1.61 0.54
C LEU A 246 23.58 0.99 -0.85
N TYR A 247 24.60 1.18 -1.69
CA TYR A 247 24.65 0.60 -3.03
C TYR A 247 24.56 -0.93 -3.01
N SER A 248 25.35 -1.57 -2.15
CA SER A 248 25.35 -3.01 -1.96
C SER A 248 23.97 -3.54 -1.53
N LEU A 249 23.28 -2.87 -0.61
CA LEU A 249 21.94 -3.25 -0.17
C LEU A 249 20.88 -3.05 -1.28
N LEU A 250 21.02 -2.00 -2.10
CA LEU A 250 20.14 -1.79 -3.25
C LEU A 250 20.33 -2.90 -4.29
N GLN A 251 21.58 -3.22 -4.64
CA GLN A 251 21.93 -4.27 -5.59
C GLN A 251 21.46 -5.64 -5.10
N GLU A 252 21.73 -5.98 -3.84
CA GLU A 252 21.27 -7.23 -3.22
C GLU A 252 19.74 -7.33 -3.23
N SER A 253 19.05 -6.24 -2.89
CA SER A 253 17.59 -6.21 -2.86
C SER A 253 16.97 -6.45 -4.24
N VAL A 254 17.54 -5.85 -5.30
CA VAL A 254 17.11 -6.08 -6.67
C VAL A 254 17.40 -7.52 -7.08
N ALA A 255 18.62 -8.02 -6.83
CA ALA A 255 19.01 -9.38 -7.18
C ALA A 255 18.07 -10.45 -6.61
N LEU A 256 17.69 -10.33 -5.34
CA LEU A 256 16.73 -11.23 -4.69
C LEU A 256 15.36 -11.26 -5.39
N ARG A 257 14.93 -10.13 -5.95
CA ARG A 257 13.63 -9.99 -6.64
C ARG A 257 13.67 -10.40 -8.10
N LEU A 258 14.81 -10.87 -8.61
CA LEU A 258 14.94 -11.42 -9.96
C LEU A 258 14.62 -12.92 -10.03
N ILE A 259 14.44 -13.61 -8.89
CA ILE A 259 14.10 -15.04 -8.87
C ILE A 259 12.70 -15.25 -9.46
N SER A 260 12.59 -15.89 -10.62
CA SER A 260 11.34 -16.12 -11.35
C SER A 260 11.54 -17.19 -12.43
N ASP A 261 10.59 -18.12 -12.62
CA ASP A 261 10.58 -19.06 -13.76
C ASP A 261 9.83 -18.48 -14.98
N VAL A 262 9.28 -17.26 -14.86
CA VAL A 262 8.53 -16.56 -15.91
C VAL A 262 9.15 -15.20 -16.23
N PRO A 263 8.90 -14.63 -17.42
CA PRO A 263 9.41 -13.32 -17.79
C PRO A 263 9.02 -12.22 -16.80
N LEU A 264 9.99 -11.36 -16.51
CA LEU A 264 9.84 -10.19 -15.64
C LEU A 264 10.27 -8.91 -16.37
N GLY A 265 9.82 -7.75 -15.86
CA GLY A 265 10.22 -6.44 -16.34
C GLY A 265 10.25 -5.40 -15.23
N ALA A 266 10.33 -4.13 -15.59
CA ALA A 266 10.25 -3.01 -14.65
C ALA A 266 9.32 -1.90 -15.12
N PHE A 267 8.62 -1.26 -14.18
CA PHE A 267 8.00 0.03 -14.46
C PHE A 267 9.07 1.12 -14.52
N LEU A 268 9.00 1.96 -15.55
CA LEU A 268 9.95 3.05 -15.77
C LEU A 268 9.19 4.37 -15.84
N SER A 269 9.56 5.34 -15.01
CA SER A 269 9.00 6.70 -15.06
C SER A 269 10.04 7.76 -15.42
N GLY A 270 11.30 7.36 -15.55
CA GLY A 270 12.44 8.27 -15.69
C GLY A 270 12.79 9.04 -14.41
N GLY A 271 12.05 8.85 -13.32
CA GLY A 271 12.43 9.32 -11.98
C GLY A 271 13.56 8.46 -11.39
N ILE A 272 14.26 9.01 -10.41
CA ILE A 272 15.43 8.36 -9.78
C ILE A 272 15.14 6.94 -9.27
N ASP A 273 13.95 6.71 -8.71
CA ASP A 273 13.58 5.43 -8.08
C ASP A 273 13.51 4.30 -9.12
N SER A 274 12.59 4.42 -10.09
CA SER A 274 12.41 3.44 -11.16
C SER A 274 13.67 3.30 -12.03
N SER A 275 14.37 4.41 -12.29
CA SER A 275 15.62 4.39 -13.07
C SER A 275 16.73 3.63 -12.34
N THR A 276 16.82 3.74 -11.01
CA THR A 276 17.80 2.99 -10.22
C THR A 276 17.52 1.49 -10.29
N ILE A 277 16.24 1.08 -10.21
CA ILE A 277 15.86 -0.32 -10.37
C ILE A 277 16.32 -0.84 -11.74
N VAL A 278 15.99 -0.13 -12.83
CA VAL A 278 16.37 -0.54 -14.19
C VAL A 278 17.89 -0.59 -14.36
N GLY A 279 18.62 0.41 -13.84
CA GLY A 279 20.08 0.42 -13.88
C GLY A 279 20.71 -0.76 -13.13
N LEU A 280 20.20 -1.09 -11.95
CA LEU A 280 20.68 -2.26 -11.19
C LEU A 280 20.32 -3.59 -11.87
N MET A 281 19.14 -3.69 -12.50
CA MET A 281 18.79 -4.86 -13.32
C MET A 281 19.75 -5.04 -14.50
N HIS A 282 20.14 -3.94 -15.14
CA HIS A 282 21.14 -3.96 -16.21
C HIS A 282 22.52 -4.42 -15.70
N GLU A 283 23.02 -3.89 -14.57
CA GLU A 283 24.28 -4.35 -13.96
C GLU A 283 24.26 -5.81 -13.53
N LEU A 284 23.08 -6.33 -13.17
CA LEU A 284 22.85 -7.74 -12.85
C LEU A 284 22.65 -8.62 -14.09
N ASN A 285 22.88 -8.07 -15.30
CA ASN A 285 22.82 -8.77 -16.58
C ASN A 285 21.45 -9.39 -16.89
N VAL A 286 20.35 -8.74 -16.48
CA VAL A 286 19.00 -9.18 -16.85
C VAL A 286 18.81 -8.98 -18.35
N SER A 287 18.49 -10.08 -19.06
CA SER A 287 18.22 -10.05 -20.50
C SER A 287 17.10 -11.04 -20.89
N PRO A 288 16.08 -10.63 -21.66
CA PRO A 288 15.83 -9.25 -22.11
C PRO A 288 15.39 -8.34 -20.96
N LEU A 289 15.85 -7.09 -20.97
CA LEU A 289 15.44 -6.07 -20.00
C LEU A 289 14.20 -5.32 -20.50
N LEU A 290 13.02 -5.79 -20.09
CA LEU A 290 11.72 -5.22 -20.49
C LEU A 290 11.33 -4.04 -19.58
N THR A 291 10.97 -2.89 -20.17
CA THR A 291 10.53 -1.72 -19.39
C THR A 291 9.24 -1.12 -19.95
N PHE A 292 8.40 -0.62 -19.04
CA PHE A 292 7.04 -0.17 -19.36
C PHE A 292 6.77 1.22 -18.78
N SER A 293 6.26 2.13 -19.61
CA SER A 293 5.89 3.50 -19.21
C SER A 293 4.53 3.89 -19.74
N ILE A 294 3.83 4.74 -18.98
CA ILE A 294 2.62 5.40 -19.47
C ILE A 294 2.78 6.90 -19.44
N GLY A 295 2.15 7.56 -20.40
CA GLY A 295 2.09 9.01 -20.50
C GLY A 295 0.66 9.49 -20.77
N PHE A 296 0.49 10.80 -20.77
CA PHE A 296 -0.76 11.48 -21.07
C PHE A 296 -0.57 12.37 -22.29
N GLU A 297 -1.66 12.68 -22.99
CA GLU A 297 -1.62 13.63 -24.12
C GLU A 297 -1.23 15.03 -23.65
N GLU A 298 -1.60 15.41 -22.42
CA GLU A 298 -1.21 16.68 -21.83
C GLU A 298 0.28 16.69 -21.46
N SER A 299 1.04 17.54 -22.15
CA SER A 299 2.50 17.69 -21.98
C SER A 299 2.95 17.96 -20.54
N THR A 300 2.11 18.60 -19.73
CA THR A 300 2.41 18.91 -18.31
C THR A 300 2.40 17.66 -17.40
N TYR A 301 1.86 16.55 -17.89
CA TYR A 301 1.75 15.27 -17.18
C TYR A 301 2.59 14.17 -17.84
N ASN A 302 3.31 14.48 -18.92
CA ASN A 302 4.03 13.49 -19.71
C ASN A 302 5.50 13.37 -19.29
N GLU A 303 5.84 12.26 -18.62
CA GLU A 303 7.21 11.95 -18.19
C GLU A 303 7.99 11.08 -19.19
N LEU A 304 7.38 10.70 -20.32
CA LEU A 304 7.93 9.68 -21.23
C LEU A 304 9.32 10.03 -21.76
N GLN A 305 9.64 11.32 -21.96
CA GLN A 305 10.97 11.71 -22.42
C GLN A 305 12.08 11.20 -21.49
N TYR A 306 11.87 11.25 -20.17
CA TYR A 306 12.87 10.83 -19.18
C TYR A 306 12.96 9.32 -19.11
N ALA A 307 11.84 8.62 -19.31
CA ALA A 307 11.83 7.17 -19.43
C ALA A 307 12.62 6.71 -20.68
N ARG A 308 12.42 7.36 -21.84
CA ARG A 308 13.17 7.08 -23.07
C ARG A 308 14.67 7.22 -22.90
N GLN A 309 15.12 8.28 -22.22
CA GLN A 309 16.55 8.48 -21.95
C GLN A 309 17.17 7.32 -21.18
N ILE A 310 16.47 6.80 -20.16
CA ILE A 310 16.93 5.66 -19.36
C ILE A 310 16.85 4.37 -20.15
N ALA A 311 15.76 4.17 -20.90
CA ALA A 311 15.60 3.03 -21.78
C ALA A 311 16.70 2.93 -22.83
N GLN A 312 17.08 4.05 -23.44
CA GLN A 312 18.20 4.14 -24.38
C GLN A 312 19.54 3.87 -23.71
N ARG A 313 19.79 4.46 -22.52
CA ARG A 313 21.04 4.28 -21.77
C ARG A 313 21.32 2.82 -21.43
N PHE A 314 20.30 2.06 -21.04
CA PHE A 314 20.42 0.67 -20.61
C PHE A 314 19.93 -0.34 -21.67
N GLU A 315 19.71 0.13 -22.90
CA GLU A 315 19.31 -0.68 -24.06
C GLU A 315 18.11 -1.59 -23.78
N THR A 316 17.13 -1.05 -23.07
CA THR A 316 15.95 -1.82 -22.65
C THR A 316 14.96 -1.98 -23.81
N GLN A 317 14.24 -3.10 -23.83
CA GLN A 317 13.06 -3.26 -24.69
C GLN A 317 11.91 -2.47 -24.08
N HIS A 318 11.75 -1.23 -24.55
CA HIS A 318 10.85 -0.24 -23.95
C HIS A 318 9.50 -0.17 -24.67
N GLU A 319 8.42 -0.25 -23.90
CA GLU A 319 7.06 -0.03 -24.38
C GLU A 319 6.41 1.16 -23.68
N GLU A 320 5.79 2.03 -24.47
CA GLU A 320 5.09 3.22 -24.00
C GLU A 320 3.63 3.20 -24.43
N PHE A 321 2.75 3.65 -23.55
CA PHE A 321 1.34 3.83 -23.87
C PHE A 321 0.86 5.23 -23.44
N ILE A 322 0.27 5.94 -24.40
CA ILE A 322 -0.37 7.24 -24.14
C ILE A 322 -1.82 6.99 -23.76
N LEU A 323 -2.21 7.43 -22.57
CA LEU A 323 -3.57 7.30 -22.09
C LEU A 323 -4.51 8.20 -22.89
N ARG A 324 -5.61 7.60 -23.37
CA ARG A 324 -6.77 8.29 -23.92
C ARG A 324 -7.94 8.23 -22.93
N PRO A 325 -8.81 9.27 -22.87
CA PRO A 325 -9.90 9.32 -21.93
C PRO A 325 -10.99 8.28 -22.25
N ASN A 326 -11.06 7.22 -21.45
CA ASN A 326 -12.31 6.48 -21.19
C ASN A 326 -12.43 6.29 -19.67
N ALA A 327 -12.59 7.42 -18.96
CA ALA A 327 -12.52 7.45 -17.50
C ALA A 327 -13.72 6.76 -16.83
N VAL A 328 -14.91 6.79 -17.45
CA VAL A 328 -16.16 6.25 -16.88
C VAL A 328 -16.08 4.74 -16.70
N GLU A 329 -15.78 3.98 -17.76
CA GLU A 329 -15.66 2.52 -17.69
C GLU A 329 -14.55 2.07 -16.73
N LEU A 330 -13.46 2.84 -16.67
CA LEU A 330 -12.36 2.56 -15.75
C LEU A 330 -12.80 2.74 -14.29
N VAL A 331 -13.62 3.73 -13.96
CA VAL A 331 -14.06 3.96 -12.56
C VAL A 331 -14.78 2.73 -12.01
N ASP A 332 -15.81 2.25 -12.71
CA ASP A 332 -16.64 1.13 -12.25
C ASP A 332 -15.82 -0.15 -12.11
N GLN A 333 -14.95 -0.43 -13.10
CA GLN A 333 -14.08 -1.59 -13.05
C GLN A 333 -13.09 -1.54 -11.88
N LEU A 334 -12.49 -0.38 -11.61
CA LEU A 334 -11.41 -0.27 -10.63
C LEU A 334 -11.94 -0.27 -9.19
N ILE A 335 -13.11 0.33 -8.93
CA ILE A 335 -13.70 0.36 -7.60
C ILE A 335 -14.01 -1.06 -7.10
N TYR A 336 -14.44 -1.98 -7.98
CA TYR A 336 -14.62 -3.39 -7.62
C TYR A 336 -13.35 -4.06 -7.08
N HIS A 337 -12.17 -3.67 -7.57
CA HIS A 337 -10.90 -4.25 -7.13
C HIS A 337 -10.34 -3.63 -5.85
N LEU A 338 -10.90 -2.52 -5.38
CA LEU A 338 -10.42 -1.82 -4.19
C LEU A 338 -10.95 -2.40 -2.88
N ASP A 339 -12.03 -3.21 -2.92
CA ASP A 339 -12.74 -3.79 -1.76
C ASP A 339 -13.46 -2.80 -0.84
N GLU A 340 -12.85 -1.65 -0.61
CA GLU A 340 -13.33 -0.56 0.21
C GLU A 340 -13.11 0.80 -0.51
N PRO A 341 -13.80 1.87 -0.10
CA PRO A 341 -13.61 3.19 -0.69
C PRO A 341 -12.15 3.63 -0.59
N PHE A 342 -11.59 4.09 -1.72
CA PHE A 342 -10.19 4.47 -1.85
C PHE A 342 -10.03 5.62 -2.86
N GLY A 343 -9.39 6.71 -2.44
CA GLY A 343 -9.44 8.02 -3.10
C GLY A 343 -8.18 8.42 -3.88
N ASP A 344 -7.08 7.65 -3.83
CA ASP A 344 -5.84 7.99 -4.55
C ASP A 344 -6.02 7.85 -6.08
N PHE A 345 -5.99 9.00 -6.77
CA PHE A 345 -6.12 9.10 -8.22
C PHE A 345 -5.06 8.35 -9.03
N SER A 346 -3.92 8.02 -8.42
CA SER A 346 -2.87 7.28 -9.10
C SER A 346 -3.22 5.80 -9.31
N LEU A 347 -4.38 5.34 -8.82
CA LEU A 347 -4.94 4.02 -9.14
C LEU A 347 -5.14 3.81 -10.65
N PHE A 348 -5.60 4.84 -11.37
CA PHE A 348 -5.86 4.75 -12.81
C PHE A 348 -4.57 4.47 -13.59
N PRO A 349 -3.53 5.33 -13.51
CA PRO A 349 -2.31 5.09 -14.25
C PRO A 349 -1.62 3.79 -13.80
N THR A 350 -1.72 3.41 -12.52
CA THR A 350 -1.15 2.14 -12.03
C THR A 350 -1.81 0.93 -12.70
N TYR A 351 -3.13 0.89 -12.76
CA TYR A 351 -3.85 -0.19 -13.44
C TYR A 351 -3.49 -0.26 -14.92
N LEU A 352 -3.43 0.89 -15.60
CA LEU A 352 -3.19 0.96 -17.03
C LEU A 352 -1.79 0.48 -17.40
N VAL A 353 -0.76 0.89 -16.66
CA VAL A 353 0.61 0.40 -16.88
C VAL A 353 0.74 -1.08 -16.54
N SER A 354 0.04 -1.57 -15.50
CA SER A 354 -0.02 -3.00 -15.20
C SER A 354 -0.70 -3.80 -16.32
N LYS A 355 -1.83 -3.31 -16.85
CA LYS A 355 -2.56 -3.94 -17.96
C LYS A 355 -1.70 -4.03 -19.23
N MET A 356 -0.87 -3.02 -19.48
CA MET A 356 0.10 -3.04 -20.58
C MET A 356 1.19 -4.08 -20.33
N ALA A 357 1.88 -4.00 -19.18
CA ALA A 357 2.97 -4.90 -18.85
C ALA A 357 2.54 -6.38 -18.82
N ARG A 358 1.32 -6.67 -18.34
CA ARG A 358 0.79 -8.04 -18.26
C ARG A 358 0.78 -8.77 -19.60
N LYS A 359 0.69 -8.06 -20.72
CA LYS A 359 0.74 -8.64 -22.07
C LYS A 359 2.08 -9.31 -22.38
N ARG A 360 3.15 -8.93 -21.67
CA ARG A 360 4.52 -9.39 -21.89
C ARG A 360 5.09 -10.18 -20.72
N VAL A 361 4.74 -9.81 -19.49
CA VAL A 361 5.34 -10.34 -18.26
C VAL A 361 4.29 -10.72 -17.23
N LYS A 362 4.66 -11.62 -16.30
CA LYS A 362 3.85 -11.91 -15.10
C LYS A 362 4.38 -11.22 -13.85
N VAL A 363 5.61 -10.70 -13.90
CA VAL A 363 6.30 -10.06 -12.78
C VAL A 363 6.85 -8.70 -13.20
N ILE A 364 6.72 -7.71 -12.33
CA ILE A 364 7.28 -6.37 -12.53
C ILE A 364 8.01 -5.90 -11.27
N LEU A 365 9.16 -5.26 -11.44
CA LEU A 365 9.81 -4.51 -10.37
C LEU A 365 9.37 -3.04 -10.43
N SER A 366 9.01 -2.48 -9.27
CA SER A 366 8.58 -1.09 -9.12
C SER A 366 9.49 -0.31 -8.16
N GLY A 367 9.57 1.00 -8.37
CA GLY A 367 10.29 1.94 -7.51
C GLY A 367 9.50 2.46 -6.31
N ASP A 368 8.31 1.89 -6.02
CA ASP A 368 7.49 2.30 -4.87
C ASP A 368 8.23 2.09 -3.54
N GLY A 369 7.96 2.95 -2.55
CA GLY A 369 8.64 2.96 -1.26
C GLY A 369 9.90 3.82 -1.21
N GLY A 370 10.45 4.21 -2.37
CA GLY A 370 11.67 5.02 -2.43
C GLY A 370 11.48 6.44 -1.87
N ASP A 371 10.31 7.05 -2.06
CA ASP A 371 10.01 8.38 -1.52
C ASP A 371 9.86 8.36 0.01
N GLU A 372 9.24 7.34 0.58
CA GLU A 372 8.93 7.19 2.00
C GLU A 372 10.17 6.86 2.84
N ILE A 373 11.13 6.10 2.31
CA ILE A 373 12.34 5.75 3.07
C ILE A 373 13.46 6.77 2.91
N PHE A 374 13.57 7.45 1.77
CA PHE A 374 14.64 8.42 1.50
C PHE A 374 14.23 9.89 1.60
N GLY A 375 12.96 10.19 1.84
CA GLY A 375 12.46 11.55 1.98
C GLY A 375 12.34 12.28 0.64
N GLY A 376 11.50 11.75 -0.24
CA GLY A 376 11.27 12.23 -1.61
C GLY A 376 10.33 13.39 -1.80
N TYR A 377 9.35 13.51 -0.91
CA TYR A 377 8.26 14.45 -1.04
C TYR A 377 8.67 15.89 -0.72
N GLU A 378 8.05 16.86 -1.41
CA GLU A 378 8.28 18.28 -1.15
C GLU A 378 7.89 18.69 0.28
N HIS A 379 6.95 17.98 0.90
CA HIS A 379 6.46 18.33 2.24
C HIS A 379 7.55 18.22 3.31
N TYR A 380 8.60 17.39 3.15
CA TYR A 380 9.73 17.35 4.09
C TYR A 380 10.53 18.65 4.06
N GLN A 381 10.72 19.25 2.87
CA GLN A 381 11.38 20.55 2.73
C GLN A 381 10.56 21.62 3.47
N VAL A 382 9.24 21.59 3.23
CA VAL A 382 8.30 22.55 3.79
C VAL A 382 8.23 22.44 5.32
N GLN A 383 8.22 21.22 5.86
CA GLN A 383 8.24 20.98 7.32
C GLN A 383 9.56 21.41 7.94
N LYS A 384 10.70 21.15 7.28
CA LYS A 384 12.01 21.64 7.73
C LYS A 384 12.06 23.17 7.82
N ILE A 385 11.49 23.88 6.84
CA ILE A 385 11.37 25.34 6.85
C ILE A 385 10.43 25.80 7.98
N ALA A 386 9.29 25.13 8.18
CA ALA A 386 8.33 25.43 9.24
C ALA A 386 8.84 25.26 10.68
N ARG A 387 10.01 24.65 10.88
CA ARG A 387 10.66 24.57 12.20
C ARG A 387 11.32 25.87 12.61
N TRP A 388 11.53 26.80 11.68
CA TRP A 388 12.09 28.10 11.98
C TRP A 388 11.03 28.94 12.72
N PRO A 389 11.29 29.41 13.96
CA PRO A 389 10.28 30.08 14.78
C PRO A 389 9.61 31.28 14.11
N THR A 390 10.40 32.06 13.36
CA THR A 390 9.92 33.22 12.59
C THR A 390 8.94 32.84 11.49
N VAL A 391 9.18 31.73 10.79
CA VAL A 391 8.28 31.20 9.75
C VAL A 391 7.01 30.64 10.37
N ALA A 392 7.13 29.89 11.48
CA ALA A 392 5.97 29.35 12.17
C ALA A 392 5.04 30.46 12.70
N TRP A 393 5.61 31.51 13.28
CA TRP A 393 4.86 32.65 13.81
C TRP A 393 4.21 33.50 12.70
N SER A 394 4.98 33.93 11.70
CA SER A 394 4.46 34.74 10.59
C SER A 394 3.45 33.97 9.74
N GLY A 395 3.66 32.66 9.53
CA GLY A 395 2.75 31.82 8.77
C GLY A 395 1.39 31.60 9.45
N ARG A 396 1.33 31.58 10.79
CA ARG A 396 0.06 31.54 11.54
C ARG A 396 -0.75 32.82 11.35
N LEU A 397 -0.10 33.98 11.43
CA LEU A 397 -0.72 35.28 11.16
C LEU A 397 -1.19 35.39 9.70
N LEU A 398 -0.36 34.98 8.73
CA LEU A 398 -0.76 34.95 7.32
C LEU A 398 -1.90 33.97 7.06
N SER A 399 -2.01 32.85 7.80
CA SER A 399 -3.09 31.88 7.58
C SER A 399 -4.47 32.54 7.72
N GLN A 400 -4.67 33.35 8.77
CA GLN A 400 -5.93 34.05 9.05
C GLN A 400 -6.34 35.03 7.94
N LEU A 401 -5.36 35.65 7.29
CA LEU A 401 -5.56 36.57 6.16
C LEU A 401 -5.82 35.80 4.85
N LEU A 402 -5.03 34.75 4.60
CA LEU A 402 -5.06 33.98 3.35
C LEU A 402 -6.31 33.08 3.22
N HIS A 403 -6.98 32.74 4.31
CA HIS A 403 -8.23 31.97 4.28
C HIS A 403 -9.36 32.66 3.50
N LYS A 404 -9.29 33.98 3.30
CA LYS A 404 -10.33 34.80 2.64
C LYS A 404 -10.13 34.97 1.12
N LEU A 405 -9.04 34.47 0.55
CA LEU A 405 -8.73 34.66 -0.89
C LEU A 405 -8.99 33.39 -1.72
N PRO A 406 -9.53 33.51 -2.95
CA PRO A 406 -9.87 32.37 -3.81
C PRO A 406 -8.61 31.65 -4.35
N PRO A 407 -8.70 30.34 -4.63
CA PRO A 407 -7.57 29.55 -5.13
C PRO A 407 -7.20 29.91 -6.57
N SER A 408 -5.90 29.80 -6.91
CA SER A 408 -5.42 30.03 -8.28
C SER A 408 -5.75 28.85 -9.20
N PRO A 409 -6.07 29.07 -10.49
CA PRO A 409 -6.37 28.01 -11.45
C PRO A 409 -5.16 27.15 -11.87
N LYS A 410 -3.91 27.54 -11.59
CA LYS A 410 -2.70 26.78 -11.97
C LYS A 410 -2.43 25.58 -11.03
N LYS A 411 -2.15 24.39 -11.60
CA LYS A 411 -1.88 23.10 -10.89
C LYS A 411 -0.80 23.23 -9.80
N LYS A 412 0.31 23.93 -10.09
CA LYS A 412 1.39 24.27 -9.15
C LYS A 412 1.48 25.77 -8.91
N GLY A 413 0.35 26.44 -8.68
CA GLY A 413 0.38 27.82 -8.20
C GLY A 413 1.05 27.87 -6.83
N TRP A 414 2.15 28.63 -6.70
CA TRP A 414 2.79 28.92 -5.42
C TRP A 414 1.79 29.34 -4.34
N TRP A 415 0.72 30.02 -4.74
CA TRP A 415 -0.44 30.38 -3.92
C TRP A 415 -1.16 29.20 -3.25
N ASN A 416 -1.45 28.11 -3.99
CA ASN A 416 -2.15 26.94 -3.44
C ASN A 416 -1.24 26.15 -2.48
N LYS A 417 0.08 26.09 -2.79
CA LYS A 417 1.09 25.52 -1.90
C LYS A 417 1.23 26.34 -0.61
N LEU A 418 1.29 27.67 -0.72
CA LEU A 418 1.37 28.59 0.41
C LEU A 418 0.13 28.51 1.31
N ARG A 419 -1.08 28.40 0.74
CA ARG A 419 -2.32 28.24 1.51
C ARG A 419 -2.39 26.91 2.27
N ARG A 420 -2.03 25.78 1.65
CA ARG A 420 -1.93 24.48 2.36
C ARG A 420 -0.87 24.52 3.46
N PHE A 421 0.26 25.18 3.19
CA PHE A 421 1.34 25.36 4.15
C PHE A 421 0.92 26.16 5.37
N THR A 422 0.34 27.35 5.19
CA THR A 422 -0.04 28.22 6.31
C THR A 422 -1.15 27.63 7.16
N GLN A 423 -2.08 26.87 6.56
CA GLN A 423 -3.09 26.11 7.31
C GLN A 423 -2.49 25.01 8.19
N GLY A 424 -1.42 24.33 7.72
CA GLY A 424 -0.74 23.31 8.51
C GLY A 424 0.04 23.84 9.71
N LEU A 425 0.39 25.13 9.71
CA LEU A 425 1.11 25.77 10.83
C LEU A 425 0.25 25.99 12.08
N ASN A 426 -1.07 25.84 11.96
CA ASN A 426 -2.01 25.91 13.08
C ASN A 426 -2.04 24.58 13.88
N ASN A 427 -1.53 23.49 13.33
CA ASN A 427 -1.48 22.19 14.03
C ASN A 427 -0.21 22.04 14.90
N PRO A 428 -0.26 21.24 15.99
CA PRO A 428 0.92 20.80 16.74
C PRO A 428 1.99 20.21 15.82
N SER A 429 3.28 20.37 16.16
CA SER A 429 4.42 19.92 15.32
C SER A 429 4.31 18.46 14.86
N SER A 430 3.85 17.57 15.74
CA SER A 430 3.63 16.14 15.45
C SER A 430 2.53 15.88 14.42
N LEU A 431 1.52 16.75 14.33
CA LEU A 431 0.38 16.63 13.41
C LEU A 431 0.56 17.43 12.12
N ARG A 432 1.59 18.29 12.03
CA ARG A 432 1.87 19.06 10.80
C ARG A 432 2.22 18.15 9.63
N HIS A 433 2.86 17.02 9.91
CA HIS A 433 3.16 16.02 8.89
C HIS A 433 1.85 15.40 8.35
N LEU A 434 0.97 14.97 9.25
CA LEU A 434 -0.34 14.40 8.89
C LEU A 434 -1.21 15.36 8.07
N ARG A 435 -1.06 16.68 8.23
CA ARG A 435 -1.83 17.67 7.45
C ARG A 435 -1.70 17.47 5.93
N TRP A 436 -0.57 16.96 5.45
CA TRP A 436 -0.36 16.72 4.02
C TRP A 436 -1.25 15.61 3.47
N MET A 437 -1.66 14.68 4.33
CA MET A 437 -2.59 13.58 4.05
C MET A 437 -4.05 13.92 4.37
N VAL A 438 -4.34 15.07 5.01
CA VAL A 438 -5.70 15.49 5.37
C VAL A 438 -6.37 16.29 4.25
N PHE A 439 -7.46 15.74 3.70
CA PHE A 439 -8.26 16.32 2.62
C PHE A 439 -9.60 16.88 3.09
N LEU A 440 -10.15 16.36 4.20
CA LEU A 440 -11.34 16.89 4.86
C LEU A 440 -11.00 17.28 6.30
N ASN A 441 -11.24 18.54 6.66
CA ASN A 441 -10.99 19.06 8.01
C ASN A 441 -12.27 19.06 8.87
N GLU A 442 -12.11 19.20 10.19
CA GLU A 442 -13.23 19.13 11.15
C GLU A 442 -14.37 20.11 10.83
N ALA A 443 -14.05 21.37 10.52
CA ALA A 443 -15.07 22.36 10.15
C ALA A 443 -15.85 22.02 8.87
N ALA A 444 -15.23 21.29 7.93
CA ALA A 444 -15.91 20.79 6.75
C ALA A 444 -16.74 19.53 7.07
N LYS A 445 -16.28 18.67 7.98
CA LYS A 445 -17.03 17.48 8.45
C LYS A 445 -18.34 17.87 9.10
N GLU A 446 -18.33 18.85 10.01
CA GLU A 446 -19.54 19.35 10.69
C GLU A 446 -20.63 19.80 9.71
N LYS A 447 -20.24 20.36 8.56
CA LYS A 447 -21.16 20.81 7.52
C LYS A 447 -21.56 19.71 6.54
N LEU A 448 -20.70 18.74 6.32
CA LEU A 448 -20.88 17.68 5.32
C LEU A 448 -21.64 16.48 5.89
N TYR A 449 -21.39 16.11 7.13
CA TYR A 449 -21.98 14.91 7.74
C TYR A 449 -23.42 15.14 8.17
N SER A 450 -24.25 14.12 7.99
CA SER A 450 -25.61 14.15 8.51
C SER A 450 -25.60 14.17 10.05
N PRO A 451 -26.68 14.62 10.71
CA PRO A 451 -26.76 14.61 12.18
C PRO A 451 -26.61 13.19 12.75
N HIS A 452 -27.12 12.19 12.01
CA HIS A 452 -27.01 10.79 12.37
C HIS A 452 -25.56 10.29 12.35
N LEU A 453 -24.80 10.61 11.31
CA LEU A 453 -23.39 10.24 11.22
C LEU A 453 -22.58 10.95 12.33
N LEU A 454 -22.87 12.22 12.60
CA LEU A 454 -22.23 12.96 13.69
C LEU A 454 -22.53 12.32 15.06
N GLU A 455 -23.77 11.91 15.33
CA GLU A 455 -24.16 11.21 16.56
C GLU A 455 -23.37 9.90 16.74
N GLN A 456 -23.20 9.12 15.66
CA GLN A 456 -22.38 7.90 15.66
C GLN A 456 -20.88 8.16 15.91
N LEU A 457 -20.43 9.41 15.70
CA LEU A 457 -19.05 9.86 15.92
C LEU A 457 -18.86 10.60 17.26
N GLN A 458 -19.91 11.12 17.90
CA GLN A 458 -19.82 11.94 19.13
C GLN A 458 -19.17 11.23 20.32
N ASN A 459 -19.14 9.89 20.31
CA ASN A 459 -18.46 9.08 21.33
C ASN A 459 -17.10 8.52 20.85
N LYS A 460 -16.57 8.97 19.71
CA LYS A 460 -15.34 8.47 19.09
C LYS A 460 -14.26 9.56 19.11
N LEU A 461 -13.07 9.17 19.59
CA LEU A 461 -11.88 10.02 19.76
C LEU A 461 -11.47 10.74 18.46
N GLU A 462 -10.88 11.95 18.57
CA GLU A 462 -10.28 12.69 17.45
C GLU A 462 -9.27 11.82 16.68
N ILE A 463 -9.02 12.10 15.39
CA ILE A 463 -8.04 11.34 14.56
C ILE A 463 -6.68 11.17 15.24
N SER A 464 -6.19 12.21 15.92
CA SER A 464 -4.91 12.21 16.63
C SER A 464 -4.85 11.24 17.83
N GLN A 465 -6.01 10.85 18.34
CA GLN A 465 -6.22 10.00 19.51
C GLN A 465 -6.64 8.57 19.13
N ILE A 466 -6.68 8.26 17.82
CA ILE A 466 -7.00 6.94 17.32
C ILE A 466 -5.75 6.06 17.43
N SER A 467 -5.74 5.07 18.33
CA SER A 467 -4.76 3.97 18.20
C SER A 467 -5.04 3.20 16.91
N PRO A 468 -4.04 2.92 16.06
CA PRO A 468 -2.58 2.98 16.31
C PRO A 468 -1.88 4.28 15.89
N LEU A 469 -2.59 5.28 15.36
CA LEU A 469 -2.02 6.57 14.92
C LEU A 469 -1.22 7.26 16.03
N THR A 470 -1.78 7.31 17.24
CA THR A 470 -1.13 7.91 18.42
C THR A 470 0.17 7.19 18.79
N GLU A 471 0.21 5.85 18.69
CA GLU A 471 1.40 5.05 19.00
C GLU A 471 2.52 5.33 18.00
N VAL A 472 2.18 5.43 16.71
CA VAL A 472 3.15 5.79 15.67
C VAL A 472 3.70 7.20 15.90
N LEU A 473 2.84 8.17 16.23
CA LEU A 473 3.27 9.54 16.52
C LEU A 473 4.21 9.62 17.72
N ASN A 474 3.87 8.90 18.80
CA ASN A 474 4.72 8.79 19.98
C ASN A 474 6.05 8.14 19.64
N LYS A 475 6.05 7.05 18.86
CA LYS A 475 7.28 6.41 18.42
C LYS A 475 8.13 7.31 17.52
N ALA A 476 7.51 8.05 16.60
CA ALA A 476 8.18 8.98 15.69
C ALA A 476 8.91 10.11 16.46
N SER A 477 8.37 10.54 17.61
CA SER A 477 9.01 11.53 18.48
C SER A 477 10.36 11.09 19.07
N LEU A 478 10.65 9.79 19.04
CA LEU A 478 11.92 9.23 19.54
C LEU A 478 13.06 9.31 18.51
N TYR A 479 12.77 9.74 17.29
CA TYR A 479 13.74 9.87 16.20
C TYR A 479 14.13 11.33 15.99
N ASP A 480 15.21 11.55 15.23
CA ASP A 480 15.46 12.88 14.70
C ASP A 480 14.25 13.35 13.86
N PRO A 481 13.92 14.65 13.85
CA PRO A 481 12.65 15.09 13.29
C PRO A 481 12.40 14.71 11.82
N ILE A 482 13.44 14.53 10.99
CA ILE A 482 13.26 14.09 9.60
C ILE A 482 12.96 12.59 9.57
N THR A 483 13.72 11.78 10.32
CA THR A 483 13.45 10.34 10.38
C THR A 483 12.12 10.01 11.06
N GLY A 484 11.68 10.81 12.03
CA GLY A 484 10.34 10.69 12.63
C GLY A 484 9.22 10.92 11.61
N GLU A 485 9.35 11.92 10.74
CA GLU A 485 8.40 12.15 9.63
C GLU A 485 8.35 10.96 8.67
N LEU A 486 9.51 10.41 8.29
CA LEU A 486 9.58 9.21 7.43
C LEU A 486 8.96 7.97 8.10
N LEU A 487 9.07 7.85 9.44
CA LEU A 487 8.45 6.76 10.18
C LEU A 487 6.91 6.85 10.11
N ILE A 488 6.36 8.06 10.16
CA ILE A 488 4.92 8.30 10.00
C ILE A 488 4.48 7.82 8.63
N ASP A 489 5.17 8.22 7.56
CA ASP A 489 4.84 7.75 6.20
C ASP A 489 4.98 6.23 6.07
N LEU A 490 6.07 5.65 6.56
CA LEU A 490 6.32 4.20 6.49
C LEU A 490 5.23 3.38 7.20
N LYS A 491 4.66 3.90 8.29
CA LYS A 491 3.70 3.16 9.13
C LYS A 491 2.25 3.47 8.83
N LEU A 492 1.93 4.64 8.29
CA LEU A 492 0.56 5.12 8.14
C LEU A 492 0.17 5.41 6.70
N TYR A 493 1.11 5.79 5.84
CA TYR A 493 0.84 6.16 4.45
C TYR A 493 1.17 5.00 3.50
N LEU A 494 2.40 4.50 3.56
CA LEU A 494 2.90 3.44 2.70
C LEU A 494 2.03 2.15 2.69
N PRO A 495 1.68 1.54 3.84
CA PRO A 495 1.07 0.20 3.85
C PRO A 495 -0.40 0.19 3.43
N ASP A 496 -1.13 1.29 3.65
CA ASP A 496 -2.58 1.34 3.46
C ASP A 496 -3.02 2.29 2.32
N ASP A 497 -2.12 3.14 1.81
CA ASP A 497 -2.34 3.92 0.57
C ASP A 497 -1.52 3.34 -0.59
N ILE A 498 -0.22 3.64 -0.62
CA ILE A 498 0.66 3.34 -1.76
C ILE A 498 0.70 1.84 -2.09
N LEU A 499 0.94 0.98 -1.10
CA LEU A 499 1.05 -0.46 -1.32
C LEU A 499 -0.29 -1.13 -1.61
N VAL A 500 -1.40 -0.61 -1.05
CA VAL A 500 -2.75 -1.08 -1.40
C VAL A 500 -3.03 -0.80 -2.87
N LYS A 501 -2.81 0.43 -3.32
CA LYS A 501 -2.97 0.79 -4.73
C LYS A 501 -2.14 -0.13 -5.63
N VAL A 502 -0.84 -0.26 -5.33
CA VAL A 502 0.07 -1.06 -6.18
C VAL A 502 -0.37 -2.52 -6.22
N ASP A 503 -0.71 -3.13 -5.08
CA ASP A 503 -1.21 -4.50 -5.01
C ASP A 503 -2.53 -4.66 -5.78
N ARG A 504 -3.55 -3.84 -5.48
CA ARG A 504 -4.88 -3.98 -6.09
C ARG A 504 -4.86 -3.75 -7.58
N MET A 505 -4.18 -2.70 -8.04
CA MET A 505 -4.21 -2.33 -9.46
C MET A 505 -3.35 -3.27 -10.32
N SER A 506 -2.22 -3.76 -9.79
CA SER A 506 -1.43 -4.78 -10.50
C SER A 506 -2.14 -6.12 -10.52
N MET A 507 -2.75 -6.54 -9.41
CA MET A 507 -3.46 -7.82 -9.32
C MET A 507 -4.82 -7.84 -10.00
N ALA A 508 -5.47 -6.69 -10.22
CA ALA A 508 -6.62 -6.59 -11.12
C ALA A 508 -6.29 -7.07 -12.54
N THR A 509 -4.99 -7.12 -12.89
CA THR A 509 -4.48 -7.62 -14.17
C THR A 509 -3.64 -8.90 -14.02
N SER A 510 -3.67 -9.55 -12.85
CA SER A 510 -2.84 -10.74 -12.57
C SER A 510 -1.33 -10.51 -12.81
N LEU A 511 -0.81 -9.34 -12.42
CA LEU A 511 0.60 -8.97 -12.52
C LEU A 511 1.22 -8.83 -11.13
N GLU A 512 2.28 -9.59 -10.84
CA GLU A 512 3.00 -9.45 -9.58
C GLU A 512 3.91 -8.22 -9.56
N SER A 513 3.63 -7.25 -8.70
CA SER A 513 4.56 -6.14 -8.41
C SER A 513 5.48 -6.46 -7.23
N ARG A 514 6.79 -6.28 -7.45
CA ARG A 514 7.88 -6.43 -6.49
C ARG A 514 8.49 -5.06 -6.19
N VAL A 515 8.77 -4.78 -4.92
CA VAL A 515 9.23 -3.47 -4.43
C VAL A 515 10.62 -3.58 -3.78
N PRO A 516 11.72 -3.45 -4.55
CA PRO A 516 13.08 -3.59 -4.02
C PRO A 516 13.45 -2.61 -2.91
N PHE A 517 12.96 -1.37 -2.95
CA PHE A 517 13.31 -0.42 -1.89
C PHE A 517 12.74 -0.79 -0.51
N LEU A 518 11.73 -1.67 -0.48
CA LEU A 518 11.08 -2.14 0.74
C LEU A 518 11.66 -3.46 1.26
N ASP A 519 12.91 -3.75 0.92
CA ASP A 519 13.64 -4.80 1.63
C ASP A 519 13.95 -4.37 3.07
N HIS A 520 13.55 -5.19 4.04
CA HIS A 520 13.67 -4.80 5.45
C HIS A 520 15.11 -4.49 5.88
N HIS A 521 16.14 -5.16 5.33
CA HIS A 521 17.53 -4.82 5.65
C HIS A 521 17.92 -3.43 5.11
N LEU A 522 17.44 -3.08 3.91
CA LEU A 522 17.61 -1.75 3.35
C LEU A 522 16.88 -0.71 4.18
N VAL A 523 15.63 -0.95 4.55
CA VAL A 523 14.84 -0.04 5.39
C VAL A 523 15.50 0.16 6.75
N GLU A 524 15.91 -0.90 7.43
CA GLU A 524 16.60 -0.83 8.72
C GLU A 524 17.90 -0.01 8.63
N PHE A 525 18.69 -0.21 7.57
CA PHE A 525 19.90 0.56 7.34
C PHE A 525 19.58 2.04 7.08
N VAL A 526 18.61 2.35 6.21
CA VAL A 526 18.25 3.74 5.91
C VAL A 526 17.70 4.44 7.17
N PHE A 527 16.88 3.77 7.97
CA PHE A 527 16.36 4.32 9.22
C PHE A 527 17.41 4.48 10.32
N SER A 528 18.52 3.73 10.28
CA SER A 528 19.66 3.97 11.18
C SER A 528 20.51 5.19 10.79
N LEU A 529 20.40 5.68 9.55
CA LEU A 529 21.11 6.89 9.11
C LEU A 529 20.48 8.17 9.69
N PRO A 530 21.30 9.17 10.06
CA PRO A 530 20.81 10.49 10.47
C PRO A 530 19.92 11.13 9.40
N GLY A 531 18.78 11.70 9.80
CA GLY A 531 17.85 12.34 8.86
C GLY A 531 18.46 13.45 7.99
N LYS A 532 19.53 14.11 8.45
CA LYS A 532 20.30 15.10 7.66
C LYS A 532 20.92 14.53 6.38
N LEU A 533 21.15 13.22 6.30
CA LEU A 533 21.62 12.52 5.10
C LEU A 533 20.47 12.25 4.11
N LYS A 534 19.24 12.16 4.60
CA LYS A 534 18.03 11.98 3.77
C LYS A 534 17.57 13.32 3.20
N LEU A 535 17.60 14.38 4.02
CA LEU A 535 17.30 15.76 3.64
C LEU A 535 18.43 16.73 4.02
N ARG A 536 19.35 16.97 3.07
CA ARG A 536 20.51 17.88 3.25
C ARG A 536 20.22 19.25 2.62
N GLY A 537 20.21 20.31 3.42
CA GLY A 537 19.63 21.59 3.00
C GLY A 537 18.16 21.40 2.62
N LEU A 538 17.78 21.79 1.41
CA LEU A 538 16.47 21.49 0.81
C LEU A 538 16.54 20.33 -0.21
N THR A 539 17.68 19.66 -0.35
CA THR A 539 17.82 18.53 -1.29
C THR A 539 17.23 17.26 -0.67
N THR A 540 16.10 16.81 -1.22
CA THR A 540 15.44 15.53 -0.91
C THR A 540 16.26 14.34 -1.43
N LYS A 541 16.10 13.17 -0.81
CA LYS A 541 16.80 11.93 -1.19
C LYS A 541 18.31 12.10 -1.30
N TRP A 542 18.92 12.95 -0.47
CA TRP A 542 20.30 13.40 -0.73
C TRP A 542 21.30 12.24 -0.77
N ILE A 543 21.28 11.34 0.23
CA ILE A 543 22.19 10.19 0.27
C ILE A 543 21.93 9.23 -0.89
N PHE A 544 20.67 8.98 -1.23
CA PHE A 544 20.29 8.12 -2.34
C PHE A 544 20.79 8.68 -3.69
N LYS A 545 20.54 9.97 -3.95
CA LYS A 545 21.07 10.68 -5.12
C LYS A 545 22.59 10.54 -5.22
N LYS A 546 23.30 10.77 -4.12
CA LYS A 546 24.77 10.67 -4.08
C LYS A 546 25.31 9.26 -4.29
N THR A 547 24.55 8.24 -3.89
CA THR A 547 24.91 6.84 -4.10
C THR A 547 24.77 6.42 -5.56
N VAL A 548 23.76 6.90 -6.29
CA VAL A 548 23.47 6.44 -7.66
C VAL A 548 24.04 7.35 -8.78
N GLU A 549 24.87 8.34 -8.43
CA GLU A 549 25.51 9.27 -9.39
C GLU A 549 26.38 8.58 -10.44
N GLY A 550 26.96 7.41 -10.14
CA GLY A 550 27.72 6.62 -11.11
C GLY A 550 26.85 5.80 -12.06
N LEU A 551 25.61 5.51 -11.65
CA LEU A 551 24.70 4.63 -12.38
C LEU A 551 23.84 5.41 -13.38
N LEU A 552 23.27 6.54 -12.96
CA LEU A 552 22.23 7.26 -13.69
C LEU A 552 22.69 8.63 -14.23
N PRO A 553 22.10 9.13 -15.32
CA PRO A 553 22.33 10.50 -15.77
C PRO A 553 21.91 11.52 -14.72
N ARG A 554 22.68 12.61 -14.63
CA ARG A 554 22.40 13.70 -13.69
C ARG A 554 20.99 14.28 -13.85
N GLU A 555 20.49 14.34 -15.08
CA GLU A 555 19.15 14.86 -15.42
C GLU A 555 18.03 14.05 -14.77
N ASN A 556 18.15 12.72 -14.71
CA ASN A 556 17.18 11.84 -14.04
C ASN A 556 17.29 11.88 -12.51
N ILE A 557 18.52 12.03 -11.98
CA ILE A 557 18.78 12.09 -10.53
C ILE A 557 18.22 13.37 -9.91
N TYR A 558 18.46 14.50 -10.57
CA TYR A 558 18.23 15.83 -9.99
C TYR A 558 16.98 16.55 -10.53
N ARG A 559 16.18 15.92 -11.39
CA ARG A 559 14.90 16.48 -11.81
C ARG A 559 13.95 16.72 -10.62
N PRO A 560 13.09 17.73 -10.69
CA PRO A 560 11.99 17.88 -9.73
C PRO A 560 11.10 16.63 -9.72
N LYS A 561 10.63 16.25 -8.53
CA LYS A 561 9.66 15.16 -8.40
C LYS A 561 8.34 15.58 -9.04
N GLU A 562 7.87 14.77 -9.96
CA GLU A 562 6.47 14.78 -10.39
C GLU A 562 5.79 13.54 -9.82
N GLY A 563 4.59 13.72 -9.28
CA GLY A 563 3.78 12.61 -8.80
C GLY A 563 3.09 11.92 -9.97
N PHE A 564 2.71 10.66 -9.78
CA PHE A 564 1.95 9.87 -10.74
C PHE A 564 0.48 10.31 -10.77
N SER A 565 0.25 11.54 -11.22
CA SER A 565 -1.02 12.27 -11.10
C SER A 565 -1.73 12.30 -12.45
N ILE A 566 -3.06 12.22 -12.41
CA ILE A 566 -3.95 12.44 -13.56
C ILE A 566 -4.54 13.87 -13.52
N PRO A 567 -5.04 14.40 -14.65
CA PRO A 567 -5.76 15.68 -14.67
C PRO A 567 -7.18 15.55 -14.08
N ILE A 568 -7.32 15.05 -12.85
CA ILE A 568 -8.62 14.76 -12.23
C ILE A 568 -9.59 15.96 -12.21
N LYS A 569 -9.07 17.17 -11.99
CA LYS A 569 -9.87 18.40 -12.03
C LYS A 569 -10.56 18.58 -13.39
N HIS A 570 -9.91 18.17 -14.46
CA HIS A 570 -10.50 18.18 -15.81
C HIS A 570 -11.54 17.08 -15.93
N TRP A 571 -11.17 15.85 -15.54
CA TRP A 571 -12.05 14.68 -15.58
C TRP A 571 -13.37 14.89 -14.84
N LEU A 572 -13.34 15.38 -13.60
CA LEU A 572 -14.53 15.67 -12.81
C LEU A 572 -15.43 16.76 -13.42
N ARG A 573 -14.87 17.68 -14.19
CA ARG A 573 -15.64 18.77 -14.82
C ARG A 573 -16.18 18.40 -16.19
N GLN A 574 -15.64 17.35 -16.81
CA GLN A 574 -15.98 16.92 -18.17
C GLN A 574 -16.39 15.44 -18.17
N GLU A 575 -15.44 14.53 -18.33
CA GLU A 575 -15.69 13.10 -18.59
C GLU A 575 -16.49 12.40 -17.49
N LEU A 576 -16.19 12.72 -16.22
CA LEU A 576 -16.85 12.13 -15.03
C LEU A 576 -18.02 12.98 -14.52
N LYS A 577 -18.32 14.12 -15.16
CA LYS A 577 -19.44 14.99 -14.77
C LYS A 577 -20.78 14.24 -14.73
N PRO A 578 -21.14 13.39 -15.72
CA PRO A 578 -22.39 12.65 -15.67
C PRO A 578 -22.50 11.76 -14.43
N LEU A 579 -21.44 11.01 -14.09
CA LEU A 579 -21.40 10.18 -12.89
C LEU A 579 -21.54 11.01 -11.61
N LEU A 580 -20.86 12.15 -11.52
CA LEU A 580 -20.99 13.04 -10.35
C LEU A 580 -22.43 13.54 -10.17
N LEU A 581 -23.09 13.97 -11.25
CA LEU A 581 -24.46 14.48 -11.17
C LEU A 581 -25.47 13.39 -10.77
N ASP A 582 -25.21 12.14 -11.15
CA ASP A 582 -26.06 11.01 -10.84
C ASP A 582 -25.85 10.51 -9.39
N TYR A 583 -24.62 10.10 -9.04
CA TYR A 583 -24.31 9.55 -7.72
C TYR A 583 -24.36 10.59 -6.59
N LEU A 584 -24.09 11.87 -6.87
CA LEU A 584 -24.17 12.95 -5.88
C LEU A 584 -25.47 13.76 -5.97
N ASN A 585 -26.50 13.21 -6.60
CA ASN A 585 -27.83 13.82 -6.66
C ASN A 585 -28.39 14.04 -5.23
N PRO A 586 -28.93 15.23 -4.90
CA PRO A 586 -29.49 15.53 -3.57
C PRO A 586 -30.51 14.51 -3.06
N HIS A 587 -31.36 13.96 -3.94
CA HIS A 587 -32.34 12.94 -3.56
C HIS A 587 -31.68 11.63 -3.13
N ARG A 588 -30.62 11.21 -3.83
CA ARG A 588 -29.83 10.02 -3.50
C ARG A 588 -29.10 10.23 -2.18
N ILE A 589 -28.37 11.34 -2.04
CA ILE A 589 -27.65 11.69 -0.81
C ILE A 589 -28.60 11.71 0.41
N LYS A 590 -29.78 12.33 0.26
CA LYS A 590 -30.79 12.38 1.33
C LYS A 590 -31.31 11.00 1.72
N ARG A 591 -31.65 10.17 0.72
CA ARG A 591 -32.14 8.79 0.94
C ARG A 591 -31.12 7.95 1.70
N GLU A 592 -29.85 8.17 1.40
CA GLU A 592 -28.77 7.36 1.95
C GLU A 592 -28.29 7.79 3.34
N GLY A 593 -28.54 9.03 3.74
CA GLY A 593 -28.47 9.46 5.14
C GLY A 593 -27.07 9.68 5.73
N TYR A 594 -25.98 9.54 4.97
CA TYR A 594 -24.61 9.79 5.46
C TYR A 594 -24.18 11.27 5.41
N PHE A 595 -24.66 12.01 4.40
CA PHE A 595 -24.20 13.37 4.12
C PHE A 595 -25.35 14.37 3.98
N GLN A 596 -25.05 15.65 4.15
CA GLN A 596 -25.97 16.77 3.98
C GLN A 596 -26.16 17.09 2.48
N PRO A 597 -27.35 16.91 1.90
CA PRO A 597 -27.60 17.11 0.47
C PRO A 597 -27.27 18.52 -0.02
N GLU A 598 -27.59 19.54 0.79
CA GLU A 598 -27.38 20.95 0.45
C GLU A 598 -25.89 21.28 0.37
N THR A 599 -25.08 20.76 1.29
CA THR A 599 -23.62 20.94 1.31
C THR A 599 -22.98 20.26 0.12
N VAL A 600 -23.34 19.00 -0.17
CA VAL A 600 -22.82 18.25 -1.32
C VAL A 600 -23.16 18.96 -2.63
N ASN A 601 -24.41 19.40 -2.80
CA ASN A 601 -24.83 20.13 -4.00
C ASN A 601 -24.08 21.46 -4.15
N SER A 602 -23.90 22.22 -3.07
CA SER A 602 -23.13 23.48 -3.10
C SER A 602 -21.68 23.26 -3.55
N MET A 603 -21.01 22.24 -3.00
CA MET A 603 -19.65 21.86 -3.40
C MET A 603 -19.58 21.50 -4.88
N LEU A 604 -20.55 20.71 -5.36
CA LEU A 604 -20.65 20.29 -6.76
C LEU A 604 -20.82 21.48 -7.70
N GLN A 605 -21.75 22.39 -7.42
CA GLN A 605 -21.99 23.58 -8.26
C GLN A 605 -20.77 24.51 -8.30
N LEU A 606 -20.15 24.79 -7.15
CA LEU A 606 -18.95 25.62 -7.07
C LEU A 606 -17.77 25.01 -7.84
N HIS A 607 -17.63 23.68 -7.79
CA HIS A 607 -16.57 22.97 -8.51
C HIS A 607 -16.78 22.99 -10.03
N LEU A 608 -17.98 22.67 -10.50
CA LEU A 608 -18.31 22.66 -11.92
C LEU A 608 -18.17 24.06 -12.54
N ALA A 609 -18.61 25.09 -11.81
CA ALA A 609 -18.43 26.49 -12.19
C ALA A 609 -16.97 26.98 -12.14
N GLY A 610 -16.04 26.18 -11.61
CA GLY A 610 -14.62 26.53 -11.49
C GLY A 610 -14.32 27.59 -10.45
N ARG A 611 -15.25 27.88 -9.54
CA ARG A 611 -15.10 28.87 -8.47
C ARG A 611 -14.27 28.34 -7.30
N GLU A 612 -14.43 27.05 -6.98
CA GLU A 612 -13.64 26.36 -5.95
C GLU A 612 -13.16 24.98 -6.41
N ASN A 613 -12.13 24.45 -5.75
CA ASN A 613 -11.58 23.13 -6.06
C ASN A 613 -11.93 22.12 -4.97
N PHE A 614 -12.94 21.29 -5.24
CA PHE A 614 -13.36 20.18 -4.39
C PHE A 614 -13.02 18.81 -5.01
N SER A 615 -11.98 18.72 -5.87
CA SER A 615 -11.71 17.49 -6.64
C SER A 615 -11.55 16.26 -5.74
N HIS A 616 -10.78 16.39 -4.67
CA HIS A 616 -10.53 15.34 -3.67
C HIS A 616 -11.83 14.94 -2.95
N GLN A 617 -12.57 15.91 -2.42
CA GLN A 617 -13.80 15.63 -1.66
C GLN A 617 -14.91 15.04 -2.54
N LEU A 618 -15.16 15.62 -3.72
CA LEU A 618 -16.20 15.13 -4.64
C LEU A 618 -15.85 13.75 -5.18
N TRP A 619 -14.58 13.49 -5.45
CA TRP A 619 -14.12 12.16 -5.82
C TRP A 619 -14.35 11.14 -4.70
N SER A 620 -13.95 11.44 -3.48
CA SER A 620 -14.14 10.52 -2.36
C SER A 620 -15.61 10.23 -2.09
N LEU A 621 -16.49 11.23 -2.22
CA LEU A 621 -17.94 11.03 -2.15
C LEU A 621 -18.45 10.14 -3.29
N LEU A 622 -17.99 10.36 -4.52
CA LEU A 622 -18.36 9.54 -5.68
C LEU A 622 -17.94 8.09 -5.50
N VAL A 623 -16.68 7.85 -5.11
CA VAL A 623 -16.15 6.50 -4.89
C VAL A 623 -16.92 5.78 -3.78
N PHE A 624 -17.23 6.46 -2.67
CA PHE A 624 -18.05 5.88 -1.60
C PHE A 624 -19.44 5.49 -2.11
N GLN A 625 -20.08 6.34 -2.91
CA GLN A 625 -21.40 6.07 -3.49
C GLN A 625 -21.41 4.87 -4.43
N ILE A 626 -20.42 4.77 -5.32
CA ILE A 626 -20.27 3.62 -6.24
C ILE A 626 -19.92 2.35 -5.48
N TRP A 627 -19.02 2.44 -4.50
CA TRP A 627 -18.67 1.30 -3.65
C TRP A 627 -19.91 0.77 -2.91
N LYS A 628 -20.70 1.67 -2.32
CA LYS A 628 -21.90 1.29 -1.57
C LYS A 628 -22.89 0.52 -2.43
N GLU A 629 -23.16 1.00 -3.65
CA GLU A 629 -24.05 0.32 -4.61
C GLU A 629 -23.59 -1.10 -4.98
N ASN A 630 -22.28 -1.35 -4.97
CA ASN A 630 -21.71 -2.66 -5.31
C ASN A 630 -21.70 -3.65 -4.13
N TYR A 631 -21.73 -3.17 -2.88
CA TYR A 631 -21.43 -3.98 -1.70
C TYR A 631 -22.54 -4.02 -0.64
N LEU A 632 -23.37 -2.99 -0.52
CA LEU A 632 -24.52 -2.91 0.39
C LEU A 632 -25.83 -3.14 -0.36
#